data_AF-A0A6P0UKU4-F1
#
_entry.id   AF-A0A6P0UKU4-F1
#
_cell.length_a   1.000
_cell.length_b   1.000
_cell.length_c   1.000
_cell.angle_alpha   90.00
_cell.angle_beta   90.00
_cell.angle_gamma   90.00
#
_symmetry.space_group_name_H-M   'P 1'
#
loop_
_entity.id
_entity.type
_entity.pdbx_description
1 polymer ?
#
loop_
_entity_poly.entity_id
_entity_poly.type
_entity_poly.pdbx_seq_one_letter_code
_entity_poly.pdbx_strand_id
1 'polypeptide(L)'
;MQLSQTEEKLMHFLWKRNRAYMKDLISDFPPPKPAKTTVATLLKRMVEKGFVGYDQSGNAREYYPLVKKKEYSSNRVNGLIKSFFNNSAAQLASFCTTENNLSTSELEALKKIIDEQIEKRKK
;
A
#
# COMPACT_ATOMS: atom_id res chain seq x y z
N MET A 1 9.11 -8.30 -7.77
CA MET A 1 9.12 -6.92 -8.33
C MET A 1 8.49 -5.97 -7.33
N GLN A 2 8.92 -4.71 -7.26
CA GLN A 2 8.41 -3.71 -6.32
C GLN A 2 7.89 -2.47 -7.07
N LEU A 3 6.88 -1.81 -6.49
CA LEU A 3 6.43 -0.50 -6.96
C LEU A 3 7.37 0.57 -6.41
N SER A 4 7.74 1.53 -7.25
CA SER A 4 8.36 2.78 -6.82
C SER A 4 7.37 3.62 -6.01
N GLN A 5 7.87 4.61 -5.27
CA GLN A 5 7.00 5.50 -4.48
C GLN A 5 5.90 6.17 -5.32
N THR A 6 6.21 6.57 -6.55
CA THR A 6 5.23 7.21 -7.44
C THR A 6 4.19 6.22 -7.96
N GLU A 7 4.61 4.99 -8.28
CA GLU A 7 3.69 3.92 -8.71
C GLU A 7 2.79 3.47 -7.55
N GLU A 8 3.32 3.43 -6.32
CA GLU A 8 2.55 3.10 -5.12
C GLU A 8 1.49 4.15 -4.80
N LYS A 9 1.82 5.45 -4.94
CA LYS A 9 0.83 6.53 -4.84
C LYS A 9 -0.32 6.32 -5.84
N LEU A 10 0.00 5.97 -7.08
CA LEU A 10 -1.00 5.68 -8.10
C LEU A 10 -1.83 4.44 -7.76
N MET A 11 -1.23 3.38 -7.21
CA MET A 11 -1.97 2.22 -6.69
C MET A 11 -2.90 2.58 -5.55
N HIS A 12 -2.54 3.51 -4.66
CA HIS A 12 -3.45 3.94 -3.59
C HIS A 12 -4.73 4.58 -4.15
N PHE A 13 -4.63 5.39 -5.20
CA PHE A 13 -5.79 5.93 -5.89
C PHE A 13 -6.60 4.82 -6.57
N LEU A 14 -5.92 3.89 -7.23
CA LEU A 14 -6.58 2.78 -7.92
C LEU A 14 -7.30 1.82 -6.95
N TRP A 15 -6.68 1.46 -5.81
CA TRP A 15 -7.33 0.66 -4.77
C TRP A 15 -8.53 1.37 -4.14
N LYS A 16 -8.52 2.70 -4.06
CA LYS A 16 -9.66 3.48 -3.56
C LYS A 16 -10.84 3.42 -4.52
N ARG A 17 -10.58 3.43 -5.83
CA ARG A 17 -11.60 3.44 -6.89
C ARG A 17 -12.03 2.06 -7.36
N ASN A 18 -11.24 1.01 -7.12
CA ASN A 18 -11.35 -0.34 -7.68
C ASN A 18 -11.21 -0.41 -9.22
N ARG A 19 -11.91 0.44 -9.96
CA ARG A 19 -11.80 0.65 -11.40
C ARG A 19 -11.71 2.14 -11.69
N ALA A 20 -10.80 2.55 -12.57
CA ALA A 20 -10.60 3.96 -12.86
C ALA A 20 -10.05 4.19 -14.27
N TYR A 21 -10.52 5.26 -14.93
CA TYR A 21 -9.88 5.75 -16.14
C TYR A 21 -8.67 6.62 -15.78
N MET A 22 -7.77 6.82 -16.76
CA MET A 22 -6.60 7.68 -16.57
C MET A 22 -6.98 9.10 -16.09
N LYS A 23 -8.11 9.64 -16.58
CA LYS A 23 -8.60 10.97 -16.18
C LYS A 23 -8.95 11.02 -14.68
N ASP A 24 -9.57 9.96 -14.17
CA ASP A 24 -9.95 9.84 -12.75
C ASP A 24 -8.71 9.76 -11.87
N LEU A 25 -7.72 8.95 -12.26
CA LEU A 25 -6.47 8.82 -11.53
C LEU A 25 -5.69 10.13 -11.48
N ILE A 26 -5.67 10.91 -12.56
CA ILE A 26 -5.05 12.26 -12.58
C ILE A 26 -5.80 13.23 -11.67
N SER A 27 -7.14 13.10 -11.59
CA SER A 27 -7.96 13.98 -10.75
C SER A 27 -7.70 13.80 -9.26
N ASP A 28 -7.28 12.61 -8.84
CA ASP A 28 -6.95 12.28 -7.44
C ASP A 28 -5.59 12.81 -6.98
N PHE A 29 -4.72 13.25 -7.90
CA PHE A 29 -3.45 13.83 -7.52
C PHE A 29 -3.64 15.23 -6.90
N PRO A 30 -2.96 15.52 -5.78
CA PRO A 30 -2.88 16.87 -5.25
C PRO A 30 -2.13 17.79 -6.24
N PRO A 31 -2.39 19.11 -6.22
CA PRO A 31 -1.62 20.07 -7.02
C PRO A 31 -0.14 20.11 -6.59
N PRO A 32 0.82 20.20 -7.52
CA PRO A 32 0.65 20.24 -8.98
C PRO A 32 0.37 18.85 -9.57
N LYS A 33 -0.65 18.77 -10.44
CA LYS A 33 -1.03 17.50 -11.09
C LYS A 33 0.05 17.05 -12.07
N PRO A 34 0.39 15.75 -12.10
CA PRO A 34 1.34 15.22 -13.07
C PRO A 34 0.79 15.33 -14.50
N ALA A 35 1.68 15.42 -15.48
CA ALA A 35 1.32 15.38 -16.89
C ALA A 35 0.67 14.02 -17.25
N LYS A 36 -0.25 14.04 -18.22
CA LYS A 36 -0.92 12.82 -18.72
C LYS A 36 0.08 11.75 -19.18
N THR A 37 1.15 12.16 -19.84
CA THR A 37 2.23 11.28 -20.31
C THR A 37 2.97 10.60 -19.16
N THR A 38 3.16 11.30 -18.03
CA THR A 38 3.76 10.74 -16.82
C THR A 38 2.89 9.62 -16.25
N VAL A 39 1.59 9.88 -16.08
CA VAL A 39 0.65 8.87 -15.57
C VAL A 39 0.52 7.69 -16.54
N ALA A 40 0.49 7.94 -17.85
CA ALA A 40 0.49 6.88 -18.86
C ALA A 40 1.74 5.98 -18.78
N THR A 41 2.92 6.58 -18.57
CA THR A 41 4.17 5.83 -18.42
C THR A 41 4.18 5.00 -17.14
N LEU A 42 3.68 5.54 -16.03
CA LEU A 42 3.54 4.81 -14.77
C LEU A 42 2.58 3.62 -14.92
N LEU A 43 1.41 3.84 -15.52
CA LEU A 43 0.44 2.78 -15.78
C LEU A 43 1.01 1.68 -16.66
N LYS A 44 1.74 2.04 -17.73
CA LYS A 44 2.42 1.06 -18.60
C LYS A 44 3.39 0.19 -17.80
N ARG A 45 4.25 0.80 -16.99
CA ARG A 45 5.21 0.06 -16.13
C ARG A 45 4.50 -0.83 -15.11
N MET A 46 3.41 -0.35 -14.51
CA MET A 46 2.64 -1.12 -13.52
C MET A 46 1.92 -2.32 -14.14
N VAL A 47 1.47 -2.18 -15.39
CA VAL A 47 0.92 -3.29 -16.19
C VAL A 47 2.03 -4.28 -16.54
N GLU A 48 3.18 -3.84 -17.03
CA GLU A 48 4.34 -4.70 -17.33
C GLU A 48 4.82 -5.48 -16.10
N LYS A 49 4.74 -4.87 -14.91
CA LYS A 49 5.07 -5.51 -13.63
C LYS A 49 3.96 -6.43 -13.09
N GLY A 50 2.78 -6.48 -13.72
CA GLY A 50 1.66 -7.33 -13.30
C GLY A 50 0.88 -6.82 -12.07
N PHE A 51 0.99 -5.55 -11.70
CA PHE A 51 0.23 -4.98 -10.57
C PHE A 51 -1.14 -4.44 -10.98
N VAL A 52 -1.29 -4.06 -12.25
CA VAL A 52 -2.48 -3.43 -12.80
C VAL A 52 -2.88 -4.11 -14.10
N GLY A 53 -4.17 -4.36 -14.26
CA GLY A 53 -4.79 -4.75 -15.52
C GLY A 53 -5.56 -3.58 -16.12
N TYR A 54 -5.95 -3.71 -17.39
CA TYR A 54 -6.90 -2.77 -17.98
C TYR A 54 -7.83 -3.49 -18.94
N ASP A 55 -9.07 -3.03 -18.98
CA ASP A 55 -10.06 -3.38 -20.01
C ASP A 55 -10.10 -2.24 -21.02
N GLN A 56 -10.05 -2.57 -22.32
CA GLN A 56 -10.12 -1.58 -23.39
C GLN A 56 -11.52 -1.60 -24.02
N SER A 57 -12.24 -0.50 -23.87
CA SER A 57 -13.55 -0.27 -24.48
C SER A 57 -13.45 0.88 -25.47
N GLY A 58 -13.31 0.54 -26.75
CA GLY A 58 -13.04 1.50 -27.82
C GLY A 58 -11.69 2.20 -27.62
N ASN A 59 -11.70 3.53 -27.49
CA ASN A 59 -10.51 4.35 -27.25
C ASN A 59 -10.20 4.59 -25.76
N ALA A 60 -11.04 4.09 -24.85
CA ALA A 60 -10.87 4.28 -23.42
C ALA A 60 -10.26 3.02 -22.77
N ARG A 61 -9.34 3.23 -21.84
CA ARG A 61 -8.77 2.17 -20.98
C ARG A 61 -9.24 2.38 -19.55
N GLU A 62 -9.92 1.38 -19.02
CA GLU A 62 -10.31 1.30 -17.62
C GLU A 62 -9.30 0.41 -16.88
N TYR A 63 -8.59 0.97 -15.90
CA TYR A 63 -7.57 0.27 -15.15
C TYR A 63 -8.14 -0.34 -13.86
N TYR A 64 -7.61 -1.48 -13.44
CA TYR A 64 -7.98 -2.15 -12.19
C TYR A 64 -6.78 -2.82 -11.51
N PRO A 65 -6.76 -2.94 -10.18
CA PRO A 65 -5.66 -3.56 -9.46
C PRO A 65 -5.72 -5.08 -9.58
N LEU A 66 -4.60 -5.73 -9.90
CA LEU A 66 -4.47 -7.19 -9.89
C LEU A 66 -4.04 -7.73 -8.53
N VAL A 67 -3.46 -6.87 -7.69
CA VAL A 67 -2.99 -7.21 -6.35
C VAL A 67 -3.84 -6.52 -5.30
N LYS A 68 -4.23 -7.24 -4.24
CA LYS A 68 -4.97 -6.65 -3.13
C LYS A 68 -4.06 -5.79 -2.27
N LYS A 69 -4.56 -4.63 -1.81
CA LYS A 69 -3.83 -3.73 -0.90
C LYS A 69 -3.25 -4.47 0.31
N LYS A 70 -4.05 -5.35 0.93
CA LYS A 70 -3.63 -6.12 2.10
C LYS A 70 -2.44 -7.03 1.80
N GLU A 71 -2.48 -7.78 0.71
CA GLU A 71 -1.39 -8.68 0.30
C GLU A 71 -0.11 -7.91 -0.02
N TYR A 72 -0.23 -6.80 -0.75
CA TYR A 72 0.91 -5.94 -1.07
C TYR A 72 1.53 -5.33 0.20
N SER A 73 0.71 -4.76 1.09
CA SER A 73 1.16 -4.17 2.35
C SER A 73 1.78 -5.21 3.27
N SER A 74 1.18 -6.38 3.43
CA SER A 74 1.74 -7.48 4.25
C SER A 74 3.09 -7.93 3.72
N ASN A 75 3.23 -8.15 2.41
CA ASN A 75 4.50 -8.56 1.81
C ASN A 75 5.58 -7.49 1.99
N ARG A 76 5.22 -6.21 1.83
CA ARG A 76 6.16 -5.09 2.01
C ARG A 76 6.60 -4.97 3.46
N VAL A 77 5.68 -5.00 4.41
CA VAL A 77 6.00 -4.93 5.85
C VAL A 77 6.84 -6.12 6.29
N ASN A 78 6.49 -7.34 5.87
CA ASN A 78 7.29 -8.52 6.18
C ASN A 78 8.72 -8.42 5.61
N GLY A 79 8.86 -7.86 4.40
CA GLY A 79 10.17 -7.56 3.83
C GLY A 79 10.99 -6.59 4.69
N LEU A 80 10.36 -5.52 5.18
CA LEU A 80 11.00 -4.55 6.07
C LEU A 80 11.40 -5.18 7.42
N ILE A 81 10.53 -5.99 8.03
CA ILE A 81 10.85 -6.71 9.27
C ILE A 81 12.05 -7.63 9.07
N LYS A 82 12.09 -8.34 7.93
CA LYS A 82 13.20 -9.23 7.60
C LYS A 82 14.51 -8.47 7.37
N SER A 83 14.48 -7.30 6.71
CA SER A 83 15.70 -6.56 6.35
C SER A 83 16.25 -5.67 7.46
N PHE A 84 15.38 -5.04 8.26
CA PHE A 84 15.79 -4.04 9.26
C PHE A 84 15.67 -4.51 10.71
N PHE A 85 14.87 -5.55 10.97
CA PHE A 85 14.55 -5.98 12.32
C PHE A 85 14.87 -7.46 12.56
N ASN A 86 15.87 -8.02 11.84
CA ASN A 86 16.31 -9.41 11.96
C ASN A 86 15.16 -10.43 11.98
N ASN A 87 14.11 -10.18 11.19
CA ASN A 87 12.91 -10.99 11.14
C ASN A 87 12.13 -11.09 12.48
N SER A 88 12.30 -10.10 13.38
CA SER A 88 11.69 -10.03 14.70
C SER A 88 10.63 -8.93 14.78
N ALA A 89 9.36 -9.36 14.88
CA ALA A 89 8.24 -8.45 15.13
C ALA A 89 8.36 -7.74 16.50
N ALA A 90 9.05 -8.35 17.48
CA ALA A 90 9.29 -7.75 18.78
C ALA A 90 10.25 -6.54 18.70
N GLN A 91 11.26 -6.61 17.82
CA GLN A 91 12.16 -5.47 17.60
C GLN A 91 11.45 -4.30 16.89
N LEU A 92 10.57 -4.60 15.93
CA LEU A 92 9.69 -3.59 15.33
C LEU A 92 8.81 -2.93 16.41
N ALA A 93 8.19 -3.73 17.28
CA ALA A 93 7.35 -3.22 18.36
C ALA A 93 8.15 -2.31 19.31
N SER A 94 9.34 -2.74 19.73
CA SER A 94 10.24 -1.93 20.56
C SER A 94 10.59 -0.61 19.89
N PHE A 95 10.91 -0.61 18.59
CA PHE A 95 11.18 0.62 17.84
C PHE A 95 9.95 1.55 17.81
N CYS A 96 8.76 1.00 17.56
CA CYS A 96 7.53 1.79 17.58
C CYS A 96 7.24 2.41 18.97
N THR A 97 7.53 1.71 20.06
CA THR A 97 7.28 2.24 21.41
C THR A 97 8.34 3.23 21.87
N THR A 98 9.59 3.06 21.45
CA THR A 98 10.72 3.85 21.95
C THR A 98 11.02 5.08 21.08
N GLU A 99 10.90 4.97 19.75
CA GLU A 99 11.36 6.00 18.80
C GLU A 99 10.21 6.85 18.21
N ASN A 100 8.99 6.33 18.14
CA ASN A 100 7.85 7.04 17.53
C ASN A 100 7.05 7.91 18.50
N ASN A 101 7.48 8.07 19.76
CA ASN A 101 6.78 8.86 20.79
C ASN A 101 5.26 8.58 20.83
N LEU A 102 4.88 7.30 20.83
CA LEU A 102 3.48 6.91 20.96
C LEU A 102 2.93 7.45 22.28
N SER A 103 1.75 8.06 22.21
CA SER A 103 1.04 8.51 23.40
C SER A 103 0.64 7.32 24.27
N THR A 104 0.43 7.55 25.57
CA THR A 104 -0.04 6.52 26.51
C THR A 104 -1.32 5.84 26.01
N SER A 105 -2.23 6.59 25.39
CA SER A 105 -3.48 6.06 24.82
C SER A 105 -3.23 5.11 23.64
N GLU A 106 -2.26 5.41 22.78
CA GLU A 106 -1.89 4.54 21.65
C GLU A 106 -1.21 3.26 22.15
N LEU A 107 -0.39 3.35 23.21
CA LEU A 107 0.23 2.18 23.84
C LEU A 107 -0.81 1.26 24.49
N GLU A 108 -1.81 1.82 25.17
CA GLU A 108 -2.92 1.05 25.74
C GLU A 108 -3.77 0.38 24.65
N ALA A 109 -4.04 1.08 23.55
CA ALA A 109 -4.74 0.50 22.41
C ALA A 109 -3.95 -0.66 21.78
N LEU A 110 -2.63 -0.51 21.61
CA LEU A 110 -1.77 -1.58 21.13
C LEU A 110 -1.75 -2.79 22.06
N LYS A 111 -1.62 -2.55 23.38
CA LYS A 111 -1.66 -3.62 24.38
C LYS A 111 -2.96 -4.41 24.28
N LYS A 112 -4.11 -3.73 24.18
CA LYS A 112 -5.41 -4.38 24.04
C LYS A 112 -5.50 -5.27 22.79
N ILE A 113 -4.99 -4.81 21.65
CA ILE A 113 -4.96 -5.60 20.41
C ILE A 113 -4.10 -6.86 20.58
N ILE A 114 -2.96 -6.76 21.26
CA ILE A 114 -2.07 -7.90 21.54
C ILE A 114 -2.75 -8.90 22.46
N ASP A 115 -3.34 -8.44 23.57
CA ASP A 115 -4.03 -9.29 24.55
C ASP A 115 -5.19 -10.04 23.89
N GLU A 116 -6.01 -9.36 23.07
CA GLU A 116 -7.10 -9.99 22.30
C GLU A 116 -6.60 -11.09 21.34
N GLN A 117 -5.44 -10.89 20.71
CA GLN A 117 -4.84 -11.90 19.81
C GLN A 117 -4.24 -13.08 20.57
N ILE A 118 -3.66 -12.84 21.75
CA ILE A 118 -3.15 -13.91 22.63
C ILE A 118 -4.30 -14.80 23.10
N GLU A 119 -5.41 -14.21 23.56
CA GLU A 119 -6.58 -14.95 24.02
C GLU A 119 -7.26 -15.75 22.89
N LYS A 120 -7.30 -15.21 21.67
CA LYS A 120 -7.79 -15.94 20.48
C LYS A 120 -6.93 -17.13 20.08
N ARG A 121 -5.63 -17.13 20.41
CA ARG A 121 -4.70 -18.23 20.08
C ARG A 121 -4.53 -19.26 21.19
N LYS A 122 -4.95 -18.92 22.41
CA LYS A 122 -4.97 -19.83 23.57
C LYS A 122 -6.26 -20.65 23.66
N LYS A 123 -7.33 -20.20 23.01
CA LYS A 123 -8.54 -21.00 22.72
C LYS A 123 -8.33 -21.89 21.51
#